data_AF-A0A1X0T7R0-F1
#
_entry.id   AF-A0A1X0T7R0-F1
#
_cell.length_a   1.000
_cell.length_b   1.000
_cell.length_c   1.000
_cell.angle_alpha   90.00
_cell.angle_beta   90.00
_cell.angle_gamma   90.00
#
_symmetry.space_group_name_H-M   'P 1'
#
loop_
_entity.id
_entity.type
_entity.pdbx_description
1 polymer ?
#
loop_
_entity_poly.entity_id
_entity_poly.type
_entity_poly.pdbx_seq_one_letter_code
_entity_poly.pdbx_strand_id
1 'polypeptide(L)'
;MIGKGACMSTAERKAIDRALARHADVLEKTRRARAEMTPEEDAAITADALNDPDNPPIDDDAEFMSWDEARARLLGRTQVALELDVVERFRRAGDDWQERIDALLREAAPAE
;
A
#
# COMPACT_ATOMS: atom_id res chain seq x y z
N MET A 1 -8.41 33.38 -8.27
CA MET A 1 -6.95 33.30 -8.13
C MET A 1 -6.56 31.88 -7.73
N ILE A 2 -5.91 31.18 -8.66
CA ILE A 2 -5.00 30.01 -8.55
C ILE A 2 -5.02 29.23 -7.22
N GLY A 3 -5.73 28.09 -7.22
CA GLY A 3 -5.47 27.01 -6.25
C GLY A 3 -4.15 26.34 -6.60
N LYS A 4 -3.16 26.47 -5.71
CA LYS A 4 -1.85 25.81 -5.82
C LYS A 4 -2.03 24.29 -5.88
N GLY A 5 -1.99 23.72 -7.08
CA GLY A 5 -1.45 22.37 -7.22
C GLY A 5 -0.01 22.42 -6.72
N ALA A 6 0.31 21.64 -5.69
CA ALA A 6 1.65 21.59 -5.14
C ALA A 6 2.61 21.06 -6.23
N CYS A 7 3.21 21.97 -7.00
CA CYS A 7 4.36 21.65 -7.82
C CYS A 7 5.48 21.31 -6.83
N MET A 8 5.90 20.05 -6.81
CA MET A 8 7.03 19.61 -5.99
C MET A 8 8.21 20.55 -6.21
N SER A 9 8.94 20.88 -5.17
CA SER A 9 10.17 21.63 -5.27
C SER A 9 11.23 20.85 -6.04
N THR A 10 12.22 21.56 -6.59
CA THR A 10 13.38 20.91 -7.25
C THR A 10 14.13 19.99 -6.31
N ALA A 11 14.17 20.30 -5.01
CA ALA A 11 14.80 19.45 -4.00
C ALA A 11 14.03 18.13 -3.82
N GLU A 12 12.70 18.18 -3.76
CA GLU A 12 11.83 17.00 -3.63
C GLU A 12 11.92 16.12 -4.88
N ARG A 13 11.88 16.69 -6.09
CA ARG A 13 12.10 15.94 -7.33
C ARG A 13 13.44 15.21 -7.31
N LYS A 14 14.52 15.91 -6.98
CA LYS A 14 15.87 15.32 -6.92
C LYS A 14 15.95 14.22 -5.84
N ALA A 15 15.18 14.31 -4.76
CA ALA A 15 15.12 13.28 -3.73
C ALA A 15 14.39 12.03 -4.24
N ILE A 16 13.27 12.20 -4.94
CA ILE A 16 12.56 11.11 -5.62
C ILE A 16 13.46 10.42 -6.64
N ASP A 17 14.14 11.18 -7.50
CA ASP A 17 15.02 10.60 -8.52
C ASP A 17 16.13 9.75 -7.90
N ARG A 18 16.70 10.20 -6.77
CA ARG A 18 17.69 9.41 -6.01
C ARG A 18 17.08 8.14 -5.41
N ALA A 19 15.87 8.21 -4.89
CA ALA A 19 15.18 7.04 -4.33
C ALA A 19 14.86 6.01 -5.43
N LEU A 20 14.37 6.47 -6.58
CA LEU A 20 14.09 5.63 -7.74
C LEU A 20 15.37 4.99 -8.30
N ALA A 21 16.45 5.77 -8.43
CA ALA A 21 17.74 5.24 -8.88
C ALA A 21 18.29 4.17 -7.92
N ARG A 22 18.18 4.40 -6.60
CA ARG A 22 18.57 3.41 -5.58
C ARG A 22 17.71 2.14 -5.68
N HIS A 23 16.40 2.29 -5.89
CA HIS A 23 15.50 1.15 -6.04
C HIS A 23 15.83 0.33 -7.29
N ALA A 24 16.10 0.99 -8.42
CA ALA A 24 16.50 0.33 -9.66
C ALA A 24 17.81 -0.46 -9.49
N ASP A 25 18.80 0.11 -8.80
CA ASP A 25 20.06 -0.58 -8.48
C ASP A 25 19.84 -1.82 -7.60
N VAL A 26 18.97 -1.72 -6.57
CA VAL A 26 18.62 -2.86 -5.72
C VAL A 26 17.93 -3.96 -6.53
N LEU A 27 16.94 -3.62 -7.36
CA LEU A 27 16.24 -4.61 -8.19
C LEU A 27 17.18 -5.34 -9.13
N GLU A 28 18.13 -4.63 -9.73
CA GLU A 28 19.10 -5.25 -10.63
C GLU A 28 20.06 -6.19 -9.89
N LYS A 29 20.54 -5.78 -8.71
CA LYS A 29 21.36 -6.64 -7.84
C LYS A 29 20.61 -7.90 -7.43
N THR A 30 19.35 -7.76 -7.02
CA THR A 30 18.50 -8.90 -6.64
C THR A 30 18.25 -9.83 -7.83
N ARG A 31 17.96 -9.29 -9.01
CA ARG A 31 17.76 -10.09 -10.23
C ARG A 31 19.02 -10.91 -10.56
N ARG A 32 20.20 -10.27 -10.54
CA ARG A 32 21.46 -10.95 -10.82
C ARG A 32 21.75 -12.04 -9.77
N ALA A 33 21.64 -11.71 -8.49
CA ALA A 33 21.87 -12.68 -7.42
C ALA A 33 20.93 -13.90 -7.54
N ARG A 34 19.66 -13.67 -7.89
CA ARG A 34 18.71 -14.77 -8.14
C ARG A 34 19.08 -15.61 -9.37
N ALA A 35 19.57 -14.99 -10.44
CA ALA A 35 19.99 -15.71 -11.64
C ALA A 35 21.27 -16.53 -11.44
N GLU A 36 22.12 -16.11 -10.49
CA GLU A 36 23.36 -16.80 -10.11
C GLU A 36 23.11 -17.93 -9.08
N MET A 37 21.94 -17.95 -8.42
CA MET A 37 21.59 -18.95 -7.41
C MET A 37 21.47 -20.35 -8.04
N THR A 38 22.17 -21.31 -7.46
CA THR A 38 22.12 -22.71 -7.91
C THR A 38 20.86 -23.42 -7.39
N PRO A 39 20.38 -24.47 -8.08
CA PRO A 39 19.25 -25.28 -7.59
C PRO A 39 19.51 -25.88 -6.20
N GLU A 40 20.74 -26.25 -5.89
CA GLU A 40 21.13 -26.80 -4.59
C GLU A 40 21.02 -25.77 -3.47
N GLU A 41 21.43 -24.51 -3.73
CA GLU A 41 21.29 -23.40 -2.78
C GLU A 41 19.82 -23.05 -2.55
N ASP A 42 19.02 -22.97 -3.62
CA ASP A 42 17.58 -22.70 -3.53
C ASP A 42 16.85 -23.79 -2.73
N ALA A 43 17.20 -25.05 -2.95
CA ALA A 43 16.66 -26.18 -2.20
C ALA A 43 17.03 -26.13 -0.71
N ALA A 44 18.28 -25.75 -0.38
CA ALA A 44 18.71 -25.60 1.01
C ALA A 44 17.96 -24.46 1.73
N ILE A 45 17.81 -23.31 1.08
CA ILE A 45 17.05 -22.17 1.62
C ILE A 45 15.58 -22.54 1.82
N THR A 46 14.98 -23.24 0.85
CA THR A 46 13.60 -23.70 0.95
C THR A 46 13.41 -24.70 2.09
N ALA A 47 14.35 -25.63 2.27
CA ALA A 47 14.31 -26.59 3.37
C ALA A 47 14.42 -25.90 4.74
N ASP A 48 15.29 -24.90 4.88
CA ASP A 48 15.42 -24.13 6.11
C ASP A 48 14.14 -23.33 6.42
N ALA A 49 13.51 -22.71 5.42
CA ALA A 49 12.24 -22.01 5.58
C ALA A 49 11.09 -22.96 5.98
N LEU A 50 11.04 -24.17 5.42
CA LEU A 50 10.04 -25.18 5.80
C LEU A 50 10.23 -25.71 7.23
N ASN A 51 11.46 -25.67 7.75
CA ASN A 51 11.76 -26.05 9.12
C ASN A 51 11.40 -24.95 10.14
N ASP A 52 11.22 -23.70 9.70
CA ASP A 52 10.88 -22.56 10.56
C ASP A 52 9.36 -22.32 10.62
N PRO A 53 8.68 -22.64 11.74
CA PRO A 53 7.22 -22.53 11.81
C PRO A 53 6.66 -21.11 11.70
N ASP A 54 7.46 -20.07 11.98
CA ASP A 54 7.00 -18.68 11.95
C ASP A 54 7.25 -17.98 10.60
N ASN A 55 8.03 -18.61 9.72
CA ASN A 55 8.40 -18.07 8.43
C ASN A 55 8.35 -19.13 7.31
N PRO A 56 7.20 -19.80 7.10
CA PRO A 56 7.05 -20.76 6.02
C PRO A 56 7.14 -20.08 4.65
N PRO A 57 7.53 -20.81 3.59
CA PRO A 57 7.41 -20.33 2.22
C PRO A 57 5.98 -19.91 1.90
N ILE A 58 5.85 -18.86 1.10
CA ILE A 58 4.58 -18.31 0.66
C ILE A 58 4.17 -19.05 -0.63
N ASP A 59 2.91 -19.47 -0.72
CA ASP A 59 2.35 -20.08 -1.93
C ASP A 59 2.24 -19.07 -3.08
N ASP A 60 2.40 -19.53 -4.32
CA ASP A 60 2.38 -18.67 -5.52
C ASP A 60 1.03 -17.95 -5.75
N ASP A 61 -0.06 -18.49 -5.22
CA ASP A 61 -1.42 -17.95 -5.28
C ASP A 61 -1.85 -17.24 -3.98
N ALA A 62 -0.92 -16.99 -3.06
CA ALA A 62 -1.21 -16.26 -1.83
C ALA A 62 -1.74 -14.84 -2.13
N GLU A 63 -2.96 -14.55 -1.68
CA GLU A 63 -3.54 -13.21 -1.75
C GLU A 63 -3.10 -12.38 -0.54
N PHE A 64 -2.39 -11.28 -0.81
CA PHE A 64 -1.98 -10.34 0.23
C PHE A 64 -2.93 -9.16 0.32
N MET A 65 -3.30 -8.84 1.55
CA MET A 65 -3.97 -7.59 1.87
C MET A 65 -2.97 -6.43 1.78
N SER A 66 -3.37 -5.32 1.17
CA SER A 66 -2.55 -4.10 1.20
C SER A 66 -2.39 -3.61 2.65
N TRP A 67 -1.28 -2.93 2.95
CA TRP A 67 -1.09 -2.43 4.32
C TRP A 67 -2.17 -1.40 4.70
N ASP A 68 -2.64 -0.60 3.76
CA ASP A 68 -3.72 0.36 4.02
C ASP A 68 -5.04 -0.34 4.38
N GLU A 69 -5.37 -1.44 3.71
CA GLU A 69 -6.56 -2.23 3.99
C GLU A 69 -6.46 -2.96 5.34
N ALA A 70 -5.31 -3.59 5.62
CA ALA A 70 -5.09 -4.27 6.90
C ALA A 70 -5.11 -3.27 8.07
N ARG A 71 -4.55 -2.07 7.87
CA ARG A 71 -4.63 -0.98 8.85
C ARG A 71 -6.06 -0.49 9.04
N ALA A 72 -6.84 -0.32 7.97
CA ALA A 72 -8.23 0.09 8.07
C ALA A 72 -9.04 -0.93 8.90
N ARG A 73 -8.87 -2.22 8.61
CA ARG A 73 -9.56 -3.32 9.32
C ARG A 73 -9.21 -3.36 10.81
N LEU A 74 -7.94 -3.16 11.17
CA LEU A 74 -7.50 -3.07 12.57
C LEU A 74 -8.20 -1.93 13.33
N LEU A 75 -8.48 -0.83 12.64
CA LEU A 75 -9.19 0.34 13.19
C LEU A 75 -10.73 0.21 13.14
N GLY A 76 -11.26 -0.94 12.72
CA GLY A 76 -12.70 -1.14 12.52
C GLY A 76 -13.28 -0.28 11.39
N ARG A 77 -12.44 0.14 10.43
CA ARG A 77 -12.82 0.95 9.28
C ARG A 77 -12.68 0.11 8.00
N THR A 78 -13.40 0.51 6.97
CA THR A 78 -13.28 -0.09 5.63
C THR A 78 -13.16 1.01 4.58
N GLN A 79 -12.69 0.66 3.38
CA GLN A 79 -12.67 1.57 2.24
C GLN A 79 -13.91 1.30 1.38
N VAL A 80 -14.61 2.37 1.01
CA VAL A 80 -15.74 2.32 0.07
C VAL A 80 -15.43 3.22 -1.12
N ALA A 81 -15.74 2.74 -2.33
CA ALA A 81 -15.62 3.56 -3.52
C ALA A 81 -16.76 4.58 -3.55
N LEU A 82 -16.39 5.87 -3.63
CA LEU A 82 -17.31 6.99 -3.76
C LEU A 82 -16.87 7.85 -4.95
N GLU A 83 -17.83 8.53 -5.58
CA GLU A 83 -17.53 9.49 -6.64
C GLU A 83 -16.61 10.62 -6.12
N LEU A 84 -15.58 10.95 -6.90
CA LEU A 84 -14.57 11.92 -6.49
C LEU A 84 -15.19 13.30 -6.23
N ASP A 85 -16.17 13.72 -7.03
CA ASP A 85 -16.81 15.02 -6.87
C ASP A 85 -17.63 15.12 -5.57
N VAL A 86 -18.22 14.01 -5.11
CA VAL A 86 -18.90 13.91 -3.81
C VAL A 86 -17.89 14.12 -2.69
N VAL A 87 -16.78 13.38 -2.71
CA VAL A 87 -15.70 13.51 -1.71
C VAL A 87 -15.17 14.94 -1.66
N GLU A 88 -14.95 15.57 -2.82
CA GLU A 88 -14.47 16.95 -2.92
C GLU A 88 -15.48 17.99 -2.42
N ARG A 89 -16.79 17.74 -2.50
CA ARG A 89 -17.81 18.61 -1.87
C ARG A 89 -17.74 18.52 -0.35
N PHE A 90 -17.61 17.30 0.17
CA PHE A 90 -17.48 17.05 1.61
C PHE A 90 -16.20 17.67 2.20
N ARG A 91 -15.05 17.51 1.53
CA ARG A 91 -13.78 18.15 1.93
C ARG A 91 -13.86 19.67 2.02
N ARG A 92 -14.62 20.31 1.12
CA ARG A 92 -14.84 21.78 1.17
C ARG A 92 -15.68 22.22 2.36
N ALA A 93 -16.46 21.32 2.96
CA ALA A 93 -17.38 21.63 4.05
C ALA A 93 -16.73 21.56 5.44
N GLY A 94 -15.50 21.06 5.56
CA GLY A 94 -14.75 20.97 6.82
C GLY A 94 -13.74 19.82 6.85
N ASP A 95 -12.86 19.84 7.86
CA ASP A 95 -11.88 18.78 8.09
C ASP A 95 -12.53 17.48 8.64
N ASP A 96 -13.73 17.58 9.20
CA ASP A 96 -14.60 16.51 9.72
C ASP A 96 -15.41 15.78 8.63
N TRP A 97 -14.98 15.90 7.37
CA TRP A 97 -15.74 15.42 6.22
C TRP A 97 -15.94 13.90 6.20
N GLN A 98 -14.99 13.14 6.75
CA GLN A 98 -15.10 11.68 6.84
C GLN A 98 -16.13 11.26 7.88
N GLU A 99 -16.11 11.89 9.04
CA GLU A 99 -17.05 11.69 10.13
C GLU A 99 -18.48 12.03 9.70
N ARG A 100 -18.65 13.07 8.88
CA ARG A 100 -19.95 13.43 8.31
C ARG A 100 -20.48 12.37 7.34
N ILE A 101 -19.62 11.81 6.48
CA ILE A 101 -20.01 10.71 5.59
C ILE A 101 -20.38 9.48 6.40
N ASP A 102 -19.58 9.10 7.40
CA ASP A 102 -19.87 7.95 8.27
C ASP A 102 -21.21 8.12 8.99
N ALA A 103 -21.51 9.30 9.54
CA ALA A 103 -22.78 9.58 10.20
C ALA A 103 -23.98 9.44 9.25
N LEU A 104 -23.88 9.99 8.02
CA LEU A 104 -24.93 9.89 7.01
C LEU A 104 -25.15 8.44 6.57
N LEU A 105 -24.08 7.67 6.39
CA LEU A 105 -24.18 6.26 6.01
C LEU A 105 -24.82 5.41 7.11
N ARG A 106 -24.55 5.71 8.39
CA ARG A 106 -25.20 5.04 9.52
C ARG A 106 -26.70 5.35 9.61
N GLU A 107 -27.10 6.58 9.34
CA GLU A 107 -28.51 6.97 9.32
C GLU A 107 -29.26 6.29 8.16
N ALA A 108 -28.62 6.18 7.00
CA ALA A 108 -29.21 5.56 5.81
C ALA A 108 -29.12 4.03 5.80
N ALA A 109 -28.31 3.44 6.68
CA ALA A 109 -28.14 1.99 6.74
C ALA A 109 -29.49 1.32 7.08
N PRO A 110 -29.84 0.20 6.43
CA PRO A 110 -31.03 -0.56 6.80
C PRO A 110 -30.93 -1.00 8.26
N ALA A 111 -32.07 -0.97 8.97
CA ALA A 111 -32.15 -1.58 10.30
C ALA A 111 -31.82 -3.08 10.18
N GLU A 112 -31.09 -3.59 11.17
CA GLU A 112 -30.76 -5.02 11.28
C GLU A 112 -32.01 -5.91 11.35
#